data_AF-A0A430R231-F1
#
_entry.id   AF-A0A430R231-F1
#
_cell.length_a   1.000
_cell.length_b   1.000
_cell.length_c   1.000
_cell.angle_alpha   90.00
_cell.angle_beta   90.00
_cell.angle_gamma   90.00
#
_symmetry.space_group_name_H-M   'P 1'
#
loop_
_entity.id
_entity.type
_entity.pdbx_description
1 polymer ?
#
loop_
_entity_poly.entity_id
_entity_poly.type
_entity_poly.pdbx_seq_one_letter_code
_entity_poly.pdbx_strand_id
1 'polypeptide(L)'
;MRPLLGLAWAVLLGLALALSPQGGLQGPLQVVRVVDGDTVELAGVGAVRLIGIDAPESGYNRRTSGPEEVRLGLEAKAFLTRLLQGKRVWVELDVQERDRYRRVLAYLYLEDPKGDWTYGARRFRQVNLEVVRAGW
;
A
#
# COMPACT_ATOMS: atom_id res chain seq x y z
N MET A 1 -0.44 -45.30 36.99
CA MET A 1 -1.85 -44.88 37.06
C MET A 1 -1.99 -43.54 36.32
N ARG A 2 -2.70 -43.56 35.19
CA ARG A 2 -3.50 -42.51 34.51
C ARG A 2 -2.94 -41.08 34.29
N PRO A 3 -3.36 -40.42 33.19
CA PRO A 3 -2.51 -39.68 32.24
C PRO A 3 -2.75 -38.15 32.31
N LEU A 4 -2.24 -37.36 31.37
CA LEU A 4 -3.03 -36.28 30.73
C LEU A 4 -2.33 -35.68 29.49
N LEU A 5 -3.14 -35.58 28.43
CA LEU A 5 -2.89 -34.95 27.13
C LEU A 5 -2.68 -33.43 27.23
N GLY A 6 -2.04 -32.86 26.21
CA GLY A 6 -2.14 -31.44 25.81
C GLY A 6 -0.75 -30.84 25.60
N LEU A 7 -0.37 -30.22 24.48
CA LEU A 7 -1.17 -29.47 23.52
C LEU A 7 -0.64 -29.68 22.10
N ALA A 8 -1.58 -29.72 21.15
CA ALA A 8 -1.31 -29.59 19.74
C ALA A 8 -0.62 -28.25 19.45
N TRP A 9 0.54 -28.29 18.78
CA TRP A 9 1.15 -27.11 18.19
C TRP A 9 0.31 -26.75 16.96
N ALA A 10 -0.65 -25.84 17.13
CA ALA A 10 -1.33 -25.25 16.00
C ALA A 10 -0.30 -24.40 15.23
N VAL A 11 0.24 -24.96 14.14
CA VAL A 11 0.96 -24.19 13.13
C VAL A 11 -0.06 -23.30 12.45
N LEU A 12 -0.17 -22.05 12.93
CA LEU A 12 -0.85 -20.99 12.21
C LEU A 12 -0.05 -20.74 10.92
N LEU A 13 -0.45 -21.43 9.85
CA LEU A 13 0.05 -21.18 8.51
C LEU A 13 -0.52 -19.82 8.06
N GLY A 14 0.12 -18.74 8.51
CA GLY A 14 -0.10 -17.42 7.93
C GLY A 14 0.36 -17.49 6.49
N LEU A 15 -0.59 -17.56 5.55
CA LEU A 15 -0.30 -17.52 4.13
C LEU A 15 0.18 -16.10 3.78
N ALA A 16 1.45 -15.81 4.04
CA ALA A 16 2.10 -14.63 3.52
C ALA A 16 2.21 -14.81 2.01
N LEU A 17 1.39 -14.08 1.25
CA LEU A 17 1.54 -14.02 -0.20
C LEU A 17 2.90 -13.37 -0.48
N ALA A 18 3.89 -14.19 -0.83
CA ALA A 18 5.19 -13.69 -1.25
C ALA A 18 5.02 -13.03 -2.62
N LEU A 19 5.08 -11.71 -2.64
CA LEU A 19 5.12 -10.97 -3.90
C LEU A 19 6.42 -11.32 -4.63
N SER A 20 6.35 -11.57 -5.93
CA SER A 20 7.52 -11.87 -6.75
C SER A 20 8.01 -10.59 -7.44
N PRO A 21 9.28 -10.18 -7.30
CA PRO A 21 9.79 -8.93 -7.87
C PRO A 21 9.96 -8.95 -9.41
N GLN A 22 9.47 -9.97 -10.11
CA GLN A 22 9.60 -10.08 -11.56
C GLN A 22 8.50 -9.32 -12.29
N GLY A 23 8.57 -7.98 -12.29
CA GLY A 23 8.01 -7.04 -13.28
C GLY A 23 6.52 -7.16 -13.65
N GLY A 24 5.73 -7.90 -12.87
CA GLY A 24 4.33 -8.20 -13.15
C GLY A 24 3.38 -7.55 -12.17
N LEU A 25 2.18 -7.25 -12.66
CA LEU A 25 1.10 -6.73 -11.85
C LEU A 25 0.50 -7.85 -10.96
N GLN A 26 0.52 -7.66 -9.64
CA GLN A 26 0.15 -8.66 -8.63
C GLN A 26 -1.10 -8.27 -7.86
N GLY A 27 -1.91 -9.25 -7.45
CA GLY A 27 -3.11 -9.04 -6.64
C GLY A 27 -4.41 -9.49 -7.32
N PRO A 28 -5.56 -8.83 -7.02
CA PRO A 28 -5.69 -7.60 -6.24
C PRO A 28 -5.64 -7.86 -4.73
N LEU A 29 -5.03 -6.94 -3.99
CA LEU A 29 -4.88 -6.97 -2.53
C LEU A 29 -5.79 -5.94 -1.87
N GLN A 30 -6.30 -6.27 -0.67
CA GLN A 30 -7.16 -5.36 0.08
C GLN A 30 -6.33 -4.22 0.70
N VAL A 31 -6.82 -2.98 0.54
CA VAL A 31 -6.30 -1.83 1.29
C VAL A 31 -6.87 -1.90 2.71
N VAL A 32 -5.99 -2.08 3.70
CA VAL A 32 -6.36 -2.12 5.13
C VAL A 32 -6.61 -0.71 5.62
N ARG A 33 -5.67 0.20 5.36
CA ARG A 33 -5.78 1.63 5.69
C ARG A 33 -4.77 2.46 4.90
N VAL A 34 -5.00 3.76 4.85
CA VAL A 34 -4.02 4.75 4.40
C VAL A 34 -3.26 5.27 5.63
N VAL A 35 -1.95 5.12 5.61
CA VAL A 35 -1.06 5.53 6.71
C VAL A 35 -0.71 7.00 6.57
N ASP A 36 -0.29 7.41 5.37
CA ASP A 36 0.06 8.78 5.00
C ASP A 36 -0.29 9.08 3.54
N GLY A 37 -0.07 10.32 3.05
CA GLY A 37 -0.34 10.74 1.67
C GLY A 37 0.39 9.95 0.58
N ASP A 38 1.38 9.15 0.95
CA ASP A 38 2.19 8.32 0.07
C ASP A 38 2.39 6.88 0.58
N THR A 39 1.73 6.51 1.67
CA THR A 39 1.96 5.23 2.35
C THR A 39 0.63 4.57 2.69
N VAL A 40 0.46 3.31 2.28
CA VAL A 40 -0.73 2.49 2.57
C VAL A 40 -0.34 1.20 3.26
N GLU A 41 -1.31 0.55 3.88
CA GLU A 41 -1.16 -0.81 4.41
C GLU A 41 -2.03 -1.77 3.62
N LEU A 42 -1.41 -2.82 3.05
CA LEU A 42 -2.11 -3.85 2.27
C LEU A 42 -2.15 -5.17 3.04
N ALA A 43 -3.28 -5.87 2.94
CA ALA A 43 -3.48 -7.15 3.61
C ALA A 43 -2.46 -8.18 3.12
N GLY A 44 -1.76 -8.83 4.06
CA GLY A 44 -0.74 -9.84 3.78
C GLY A 44 0.63 -9.30 3.33
N VAL A 45 0.75 -7.99 3.07
CA VAL A 45 2.01 -7.35 2.63
C VAL A 45 2.56 -6.38 3.67
N GLY A 46 1.67 -5.69 4.38
CA GLY A 46 2.03 -4.65 5.34
C GLY A 46 2.16 -3.28 4.69
N ALA A 47 3.08 -2.45 5.19
CA ALA A 47 3.27 -1.09 4.72
C ALA A 47 3.89 -1.03 3.32
N VAL A 48 3.26 -0.26 2.44
CA VAL A 48 3.68 0.00 1.06
C VAL A 48 3.86 1.50 0.88
N ARG A 49 5.05 1.92 0.44
CA ARG A 49 5.38 3.28 0.03
C ARG A 49 5.20 3.41 -1.48
N LEU A 50 4.43 4.42 -1.87
CA LEU A 50 4.18 4.73 -3.27
C LEU A 50 5.45 5.31 -3.90
N ILE A 51 5.93 4.65 -4.97
CA ILE A 51 7.10 5.11 -5.71
C ILE A 51 6.79 6.45 -6.40
N GLY A 52 7.73 7.39 -6.32
CA GLY A 52 7.62 8.70 -6.97
C GLY A 52 6.68 9.68 -6.26
N ILE A 53 6.12 9.33 -5.10
CA ILE A 53 5.26 10.20 -4.30
C ILE A 53 6.00 10.57 -3.00
N ASP A 54 6.05 11.87 -2.70
CA ASP A 54 6.60 12.42 -1.47
C ASP A 54 5.64 13.47 -0.91
N ALA A 55 4.57 12.97 -0.27
CA ALA A 55 3.55 13.83 0.29
C ALA A 55 4.06 14.45 1.62
N PRO A 56 3.58 15.64 2.02
CA PRO A 56 3.86 16.18 3.34
C PRO A 56 3.41 15.21 4.45
N GLU A 57 4.13 15.20 5.57
CA GLU A 57 3.86 14.27 6.68
C GLU A 57 2.55 14.63 7.40
N SER A 58 1.60 13.69 7.51
CA SER A 58 0.29 13.95 8.16
C SER A 58 0.29 13.94 9.69
N GLY A 59 1.47 13.93 10.33
CA GLY A 59 1.60 13.94 11.78
C GLY A 59 2.93 14.50 12.25
N TYR A 60 2.93 15.04 13.48
CA TYR A 60 4.13 15.63 14.08
C TYR A 60 5.21 14.57 14.33
N ASN A 61 6.34 14.74 13.65
CA ASN A 61 7.53 13.94 13.86
C ASN A 61 8.81 14.77 13.61
N ARG A 62 9.98 14.12 13.72
CA ARG A 62 11.29 14.78 13.55
C ARG A 62 11.55 15.40 12.17
N ARG A 63 10.73 15.07 11.16
CA ARG A 63 10.83 15.60 9.78
C ARG A 63 9.86 16.75 9.52
N THR A 64 8.85 16.91 10.37
CA THR A 64 7.80 17.91 10.18
C THR A 64 8.32 19.31 10.49
N SER A 65 8.13 20.25 9.55
CA SER A 65 8.58 21.63 9.65
C SER A 65 7.64 22.53 10.45
N GLY A 66 6.38 22.13 10.63
CA GLY A 66 5.40 22.87 11.43
C GLY A 66 3.95 22.47 11.14
N PRO A 67 2.98 23.19 11.74
CA PRO A 67 1.56 22.88 11.62
C PRO A 67 1.02 22.90 10.19
N GLU A 68 1.59 23.76 9.33
CA GLU A 68 1.17 23.86 7.93
C GLU A 68 1.52 22.61 7.13
N GLU A 69 2.70 22.03 7.35
CA GLU A 69 3.09 20.76 6.72
C GLU A 69 2.14 19.63 7.14
N VAL A 70 1.80 19.56 8.44
CA VAL A 70 0.83 18.58 8.96
C VAL A 70 -0.54 18.76 8.33
N ARG A 71 -1.00 20.00 8.17
CA ARG A 71 -2.29 20.31 7.53
C ARG A 71 -2.31 19.79 6.09
N LEU A 72 -1.28 20.09 5.31
CA LEU A 72 -1.16 19.61 3.93
C LEU A 72 -1.04 18.09 3.86
N GLY A 73 -0.31 17.46 4.78
CA GLY A 73 -0.19 16.01 4.84
C GLY A 73 -1.51 15.32 5.15
N LEU A 74 -2.32 15.90 6.04
CA LEU A 74 -3.68 15.42 6.31
C LEU A 74 -4.59 15.52 5.09
N GLU A 75 -4.44 16.55 4.26
CA GLU A 75 -5.19 16.71 3.01
C GLU A 75 -4.78 15.66 1.96
N ALA A 76 -3.48 15.43 1.77
CA ALA A 76 -2.95 14.38 0.90
C ALA A 76 -3.43 12.99 1.34
N LYS A 77 -3.33 12.69 2.63
CA LYS A 77 -3.84 11.45 3.23
C LYS A 77 -5.35 11.30 3.04
N ALA A 78 -6.12 12.38 3.20
CA ALA A 78 -7.57 12.35 2.99
C ALA A 78 -7.94 12.11 1.53
N PHE A 79 -7.18 12.68 0.58
CA PHE A 79 -7.33 12.37 -0.84
C PHE A 79 -7.09 10.88 -1.11
N LEU A 80 -5.93 10.36 -0.69
CA LEU A 80 -5.59 8.96 -0.92
C LEU A 80 -6.58 8.00 -0.23
N THR A 81 -7.06 8.37 0.95
CA THR A 81 -8.11 7.62 1.67
C THR A 81 -9.40 7.57 0.84
N ARG A 82 -9.90 8.69 0.34
CA ARG A 82 -11.10 8.71 -0.52
C ARG A 82 -10.92 7.89 -1.79
N LEU A 83 -9.71 7.91 -2.36
CA LEU A 83 -9.37 7.14 -3.55
C LEU A 83 -9.37 5.63 -3.29
N LEU A 84 -8.92 5.17 -2.11
CA LEU A 84 -8.62 3.76 -1.85
C LEU A 84 -9.53 3.05 -0.83
N GLN A 85 -10.29 3.78 -0.03
CA GLN A 85 -11.06 3.20 1.07
C GLN A 85 -12.03 2.12 0.56
N GLY A 86 -11.95 0.93 1.16
CA GLY A 86 -12.77 -0.23 0.82
C GLY A 86 -12.44 -0.87 -0.54
N LYS A 87 -11.41 -0.41 -1.24
CA LYS A 87 -11.01 -0.93 -2.55
C LYS A 87 -9.92 -2.00 -2.41
N ARG A 88 -9.73 -2.73 -3.50
CA ARG A 88 -8.56 -3.60 -3.70
C ARG A 88 -7.69 -2.99 -4.79
N VAL A 89 -6.37 -3.12 -4.63
CA VAL A 89 -5.38 -2.57 -5.55
C VAL A 89 -4.51 -3.68 -6.11
N TRP A 90 -4.06 -3.47 -7.33
CA TRP A 90 -3.00 -4.25 -7.94
C TRP A 90 -1.66 -3.58 -7.67
N VAL A 91 -0.60 -4.39 -7.53
CA VAL A 91 0.72 -3.98 -7.06
C VAL A 91 1.76 -4.32 -8.11
N GLU A 92 2.56 -3.34 -8.51
CA GLU A 92 3.77 -3.53 -9.30
C GLU A 92 4.96 -3.12 -8.44
N LEU A 93 5.88 -4.06 -8.20
CA LEU A 93 7.04 -3.87 -7.34
C LEU A 93 8.19 -3.19 -8.09
N ASP A 94 9.04 -2.47 -7.35
CA ASP A 94 10.36 -2.05 -7.84
C ASP A 94 11.37 -3.22 -7.83
N VAL A 95 12.52 -3.02 -8.49
CA VAL A 95 13.67 -3.93 -8.48
C VAL A 95 14.16 -4.18 -7.04
N GLN A 96 14.19 -3.12 -6.22
CA GLN A 96 14.34 -3.25 -4.78
C GLN A 96 12.97 -3.30 -4.12
N GLU A 97 12.59 -4.47 -3.58
CA GLU A 97 11.27 -4.65 -2.98
C GLU A 97 11.05 -3.72 -1.77
N ARG A 98 12.08 -3.41 -0.98
CA ARG A 98 11.93 -2.72 0.32
C ARG A 98 12.90 -1.59 0.56
N ASP A 99 12.43 -0.55 1.24
CA ASP A 99 13.26 0.54 1.73
C ASP A 99 13.92 0.23 3.09
N ARG A 100 14.77 1.16 3.58
CA ARG A 100 15.46 1.05 4.88
C ARG A 100 14.52 0.98 6.10
N TYR A 101 13.26 1.35 5.95
CA TYR A 101 12.22 1.27 6.97
C TYR A 101 11.39 -0.03 6.83
N ARG A 102 11.80 -0.94 5.94
CA ARG A 102 11.16 -2.21 5.61
C ARG A 102 9.76 -2.06 4.97
N ARG A 103 9.44 -0.89 4.42
CA ARG A 103 8.22 -0.69 3.61
C ARG A 103 8.45 -1.28 2.23
N VAL A 104 7.42 -1.90 1.66
CA VAL A 104 7.44 -2.35 0.27
C VAL A 104 7.38 -1.13 -0.65
N LEU A 105 8.18 -1.12 -1.72
CA LEU A 105 8.17 -0.08 -2.75
C LEU A 105 7.33 -0.55 -3.94
N ALA A 106 6.27 0.19 -4.26
CA ALA A 106 5.39 -0.19 -5.37
C ALA A 106 4.70 0.98 -6.08
N TYR A 107 4.31 0.72 -7.32
CA TYR A 107 3.20 1.39 -8.00
C TYR A 107 1.91 0.63 -7.71
N LEU A 108 0.83 1.36 -7.42
CA LEU A 108 -0.50 0.78 -7.18
C LEU A 108 -1.47 1.11 -8.31
N TYR A 109 -2.38 0.19 -8.59
CA TYR A 109 -3.34 0.31 -9.67
C TYR A 109 -4.75 -0.07 -9.21
N LEU A 110 -5.74 0.74 -9.61
CA LEU A 110 -7.15 0.44 -9.46
C LEU A 110 -7.69 -0.04 -10.80
N GLU A 111 -8.35 -1.20 -10.81
CA GLU A 111 -9.04 -1.68 -11.99
C GLU A 111 -10.21 -0.74 -12.33
N ASP A 112 -10.22 -0.22 -13.55
CA ASP A 112 -11.23 0.72 -14.05
C ASP A 112 -11.36 0.58 -15.58
N PRO A 113 -12.56 0.28 -16.12
CA PRO A 113 -12.80 0.21 -17.56
C PRO A 113 -12.44 1.48 -18.35
N LYS A 114 -12.34 2.63 -17.70
CA LYS A 114 -11.93 3.92 -18.27
C LYS A 114 -10.47 4.26 -18.00
N GLY A 115 -9.72 3.36 -17.38
CA GLY A 115 -8.31 3.56 -17.04
C GLY A 115 -7.41 3.68 -18.27
N ASP A 116 -6.36 4.49 -18.15
CA ASP A 116 -5.38 4.75 -19.22
C ASP A 116 -4.40 3.58 -19.41
N TRP A 117 -4.21 2.75 -18.38
CA TRP A 117 -3.24 1.65 -18.37
C TRP A 117 -3.92 0.33 -18.73
N THR A 118 -3.21 -0.54 -19.45
CA THR A 118 -3.69 -1.88 -19.81
C THR A 118 -2.73 -2.95 -19.30
N TYR A 119 -3.27 -4.05 -18.78
CA TYR A 119 -2.51 -5.24 -18.45
C TYR A 119 -3.36 -6.47 -18.77
N GLY A 120 -2.95 -7.22 -19.79
CA GLY A 120 -3.81 -8.23 -20.42
C GLY A 120 -5.10 -7.60 -20.98
N ALA A 121 -6.26 -8.16 -20.62
CA ALA A 121 -7.58 -7.68 -21.05
C ALA A 121 -8.21 -6.63 -20.11
N ARG A 122 -7.49 -6.20 -19.05
CA ARG A 122 -8.01 -5.29 -18.02
C ARG A 122 -7.44 -3.89 -18.19
N ARG A 123 -8.20 -2.91 -17.70
CA ARG A 123 -7.84 -1.49 -17.72
C ARG A 123 -7.70 -0.95 -16.30
N PHE A 124 -6.79 0.00 -16.10
CA PHE A 124 -6.41 0.48 -14.78
C PHE A 124 -6.17 1.99 -14.74
N ARG A 125 -6.51 2.61 -13.59
CA ARG A 125 -5.95 3.89 -13.17
C ARG A 125 -4.76 3.62 -12.26
N GLN A 126 -3.63 4.26 -12.52
CA GLN A 126 -2.48 4.18 -11.64
C GLN A 126 -2.67 5.16 -10.47
N VAL A 127 -2.70 4.64 -9.25
CA VAL A 127 -2.94 5.41 -8.02
C VAL A 127 -1.90 6.51 -7.85
N ASN A 128 -0.63 6.21 -8.09
CA ASN A 128 0.47 7.18 -7.97
C ASN A 128 0.22 8.41 -8.87
N LEU A 129 -0.18 8.18 -10.13
CA LEU A 129 -0.49 9.27 -11.05
C LEU A 129 -1.71 10.08 -10.62
N GLU A 130 -2.73 9.45 -10.03
CA GLU A 130 -3.89 10.16 -9.49
C GLU A 130 -3.52 11.06 -8.30
N VAL A 131 -2.54 10.66 -7.48
CA VAL A 131 -2.00 11.49 -6.39
C VAL A 131 -1.31 12.74 -6.96
N VAL A 132 -0.42 12.57 -7.96
CA VAL A 132 0.23 13.70 -8.65
C VAL A 132 -0.78 14.62 -9.32
N ARG A 133 -1.78 14.07 -10.02
CA ARG A 133 -2.87 14.83 -10.68
C ARG A 133 -3.69 15.65 -9.69
N ALA A 134 -3.77 15.21 -8.43
CA ALA A 134 -4.45 15.93 -7.37
C ALA A 134 -3.57 16.98 -6.66
N GLY A 135 -2.30 17.12 -7.06
CA GLY A 135 -1.36 18.10 -6.53
C GLY A 135 -0.59 17.65 -5.28
N TRP A 136 -0.48 16.34 -5.07
CA TRP A 136 0.23 15.74 -3.93
C TRP A 136 1.44 14.91 -4.37
#